data_AF-A0A4Q4QN74-F1
#
_entry.id   AF-A0A4Q4QN74-F1
#
_cell.length_a   1.000
_cell.length_b   1.000
_cell.length_c   1.000
_cell.angle_alpha   90.00
_cell.angle_beta   90.00
_cell.angle_gamma   90.00
#
_symmetry.space_group_name_H-M   'P 1'
#
loop_
_entity.id
_entity.type
_entity.pdbx_description
1 polymer ?
#
loop_
_entity_poly.entity_id
_entity_poly.type
_entity_poly.pdbx_seq_one_letter_code
_entity_poly.pdbx_strand_id
1 'polypeptide(L)'
;MMSHPHVLLSTVFLVSNWLDMLAGLPGDSTRTGFVRAEIMGMVSERIRNPHMYDTASTIIIIVHLLAGEIWRCDESILRFHVSGIAKLIALCGGMVNFEKAYVAELSASCCFQCDLVCEAKPLSTLISWQPPDYTADDDIAIPESPLFCPRVDFMTVPNDERCSPSTCNLLRDMRDLTELFISKNAANEVERDLADVSAAYLSSTGLDYSTKVARIRERLTLLPSADLPGHQGTGDWVYEACRLTAMIYTASIVCSLPLSMAAHPSQNVLWAEAESLREPHDRQIVLTTHLSELLLQALERTDLANVWNGMAGVLYWITTVGAAAARTPIIPTMLQQPLYSKPCKPRVRQCLAMYSMRAFVLLGFKHQMPILLSQKRLFRVQELIGTYG
;
A
#
# COMPACT_ATOMS: atom_id res chain seq x y z
N MET A 1 19.35 -14.21 16.06
CA MET A 1 19.56 -13.27 14.94
C MET A 1 19.63 -11.81 15.41
N MET A 2 18.73 -11.35 16.30
CA MET A 2 18.78 -9.99 16.87
C MET A 2 19.95 -9.73 17.85
N SER A 3 20.79 -10.72 18.17
CA SER A 3 21.95 -10.55 19.05
C SER A 3 23.19 -9.98 18.35
N HIS A 4 23.17 -9.82 17.02
CA HIS A 4 24.30 -9.27 16.28
C HIS A 4 24.32 -7.74 16.42
N PRO A 5 25.38 -7.11 16.96
CA PRO A 5 25.40 -5.66 17.26
C PRO A 5 25.05 -4.77 16.07
N HIS A 6 25.51 -5.15 14.88
CA HIS A 6 25.22 -4.45 13.62
C HIS A 6 23.75 -4.50 13.21
N VAL A 7 23.08 -5.64 13.44
CA VAL A 7 21.64 -5.77 13.17
C VAL A 7 20.87 -4.87 14.13
N LEU A 8 21.23 -4.85 15.42
CA LEU A 8 20.63 -3.95 16.40
C LEU A 8 20.81 -2.48 16.00
N LEU A 9 22.04 -2.06 15.66
CA LEU A 9 22.29 -0.69 15.20
C LEU A 9 21.45 -0.32 13.97
N SER A 10 21.31 -1.23 13.01
CA SER A 10 20.48 -0.96 11.83
C SER A 10 18.99 -0.75 12.16
N THR A 11 18.47 -1.34 13.23
CA THR A 11 17.08 -1.06 13.68
C THR A 11 16.91 0.35 14.26
N VAL A 12 17.98 0.93 14.83
CA VAL A 12 17.96 2.31 15.37
C VAL A 12 17.67 3.32 14.27
N PHE A 13 18.04 3.04 13.01
CA PHE A 13 17.71 3.92 11.89
C PHE A 13 16.21 4.02 11.65
N LEU A 14 15.50 2.87 11.67
CA LEU A 14 14.05 2.83 11.52
C LEU A 14 13.36 3.65 12.61
N VAL A 15 13.79 3.47 13.85
CA VAL A 15 13.25 4.20 15.01
C VAL A 15 13.58 5.69 14.91
N SER A 16 14.79 6.05 14.49
CA SER A 16 15.19 7.46 14.37
C SER A 16 14.39 8.19 13.30
N ASN A 17 14.16 7.58 12.13
CA ASN A 17 13.28 8.14 11.09
C ASN A 17 11.84 8.29 11.58
N TRP A 18 11.33 7.31 12.34
CA TRP A 18 10.00 7.40 12.93
C TRP A 18 9.88 8.57 13.92
N LEU A 19 10.90 8.79 14.75
CA LEU A 19 10.93 9.92 15.68
C LEU A 19 11.03 11.26 14.94
N ASP A 20 11.81 11.34 13.86
CA ASP A 20 11.92 12.54 13.04
C ASP A 20 10.58 12.90 12.37
N MET A 21 9.85 11.89 11.89
CA MET A 21 8.48 12.06 11.37
C MET A 21 7.54 12.60 12.45
N LEU A 22 7.52 12.01 13.64
CA LEU A 22 6.67 12.46 14.74
C LEU A 22 7.01 13.89 15.20
N ALA A 23 8.29 14.25 15.17
CA ALA A 23 8.76 15.62 15.44
C ALA A 23 8.42 16.59 14.29
N GLY A 24 7.90 16.09 13.18
CA GLY A 24 7.51 16.88 12.03
C GLY A 24 8.68 17.51 11.29
N LEU A 25 9.84 16.87 11.31
CA LEU A 25 11.01 17.34 10.58
C LEU A 25 10.81 17.12 9.06
N PRO A 26 11.32 18.01 8.20
CA PRO A 26 11.23 17.86 6.75
C PRO A 26 12.19 16.79 6.18
N GLY A 27 13.07 16.23 7.01
CA GLY A 27 14.07 15.23 6.67
C GLY A 27 14.80 14.74 7.92
N ASP A 28 15.93 14.07 7.70
CA ASP A 28 16.72 13.45 8.77
C ASP A 28 17.23 14.49 9.78
N SER A 29 17.06 14.22 11.07
CA SER A 29 17.77 14.93 12.13
C SER A 29 19.27 14.62 12.08
N THR A 30 20.10 15.44 12.73
CA THR A 30 21.54 15.20 12.84
C THR A 30 21.85 13.79 13.36
N ARG A 31 21.09 13.31 14.34
CA ARG A 31 21.23 11.95 14.89
C ARG A 31 20.95 10.91 13.82
N THR A 32 19.83 11.03 13.11
CA THR A 32 19.43 10.10 12.05
C THR A 32 20.46 10.07 10.93
N GLY A 33 20.99 11.24 10.53
CA GLY A 33 22.07 11.35 9.56
C GLY A 33 23.34 10.61 9.97
N PHE A 34 23.75 10.69 11.26
CA PHE A 34 24.89 9.92 11.76
C PHE A 34 24.63 8.42 11.75
N VAL A 35 23.46 7.97 12.22
CA VAL A 35 23.10 6.55 12.22
C VAL A 35 23.09 5.99 10.80
N ARG A 36 22.54 6.74 9.84
CA ARG A 36 22.54 6.39 8.42
C ARG A 36 23.96 6.24 7.88
N ALA A 37 24.83 7.22 8.12
CA ALA A 37 26.21 7.20 7.64
C ALA A 37 26.97 5.98 8.16
N GLU A 38 26.79 5.65 9.44
CA GLU A 38 27.39 4.48 10.08
C GLU A 38 26.90 3.16 9.44
N ILE A 39 25.59 3.03 9.21
CA ILE A 39 25.02 1.85 8.54
C ILE A 39 25.53 1.72 7.10
N MET A 40 25.64 2.83 6.36
CA MET A 40 26.19 2.80 5.00
C MET A 40 27.66 2.38 4.99
N GLY A 41 28.46 2.85 5.94
CA GLY A 41 29.85 2.42 6.12
C GLY A 41 29.95 0.92 6.40
N MET A 42 29.12 0.44 7.33
CA MET A 42 29.03 -0.97 7.70
C MET A 42 28.59 -1.87 6.53
N VAL A 43 27.58 -1.45 5.75
CA VAL A 43 27.15 -2.19 4.54
C VAL A 43 28.31 -2.27 3.54
N SER A 44 29.02 -1.17 3.34
CA SER A 44 30.16 -1.11 2.41
C SER A 44 31.29 -2.05 2.82
N GLU A 45 31.62 -2.11 4.12
CA GLU A 45 32.63 -3.03 4.66
C GLU A 45 32.20 -4.50 4.45
N ARG A 46 30.95 -4.83 4.79
CA ARG A 46 30.44 -6.20 4.72
C ARG A 46 30.33 -6.73 3.30
N ILE A 47 29.92 -5.90 2.33
CA ILE A 47 29.85 -6.29 0.92
C ILE A 47 31.25 -6.55 0.34
N ARG A 48 32.28 -5.82 0.81
CA ARG A 48 33.66 -6.02 0.37
C ARG A 48 34.34 -7.24 1.00
N ASN A 49 33.78 -7.78 2.07
CA ASN A 49 34.32 -8.95 2.77
C ASN A 49 33.72 -10.25 2.21
N PRO A 50 34.53 -11.12 1.57
CA PRO A 50 34.06 -12.38 0.98
C PRO A 50 33.41 -13.35 1.97
N HIS A 51 33.61 -13.18 3.28
CA HIS A 51 33.03 -14.02 4.32
C HIS A 51 31.75 -13.45 4.94
N MET A 52 31.34 -12.24 4.55
CA MET A 52 30.20 -11.56 5.16
C MET A 52 29.11 -11.15 4.18
N TYR A 53 29.42 -11.03 2.89
CA TYR A 53 28.51 -10.42 1.91
C TYR A 53 27.19 -11.18 1.72
N ASP A 54 27.19 -12.50 1.85
CA ASP A 54 26.05 -13.42 1.69
C ASP A 54 25.37 -13.78 3.03
N THR A 55 25.89 -13.27 4.15
CA THR A 55 25.31 -13.58 5.46
C THR A 55 23.94 -12.92 5.63
N ALA A 56 23.01 -13.64 6.26
CA ALA A 56 21.67 -13.11 6.57
C ALA A 56 21.70 -11.77 7.32
N SER A 57 22.67 -11.56 8.21
CA SER A 57 22.79 -10.28 8.92
C SER A 57 23.14 -9.13 7.97
N THR A 58 23.97 -9.33 6.95
CA THR A 58 24.25 -8.32 5.93
C THR A 58 22.98 -7.94 5.17
N ILE A 59 22.23 -8.94 4.71
CA ILE A 59 20.99 -8.71 3.97
C ILE A 59 19.96 -7.97 4.84
N ILE A 60 19.80 -8.37 6.12
CA ILE A 60 18.91 -7.69 7.06
C ILE A 60 19.31 -6.24 7.29
N ILE A 61 20.61 -5.93 7.42
CA ILE A 61 21.08 -4.55 7.57
C ILE A 61 20.72 -3.72 6.33
N ILE A 62 20.85 -4.29 5.12
CA ILE A 62 20.48 -3.63 3.87
C ILE A 62 18.96 -3.45 3.76
N VAL A 63 18.17 -4.43 4.22
CA VAL A 63 16.71 -4.34 4.29
C VAL A 63 16.27 -3.24 5.26
N HIS A 64 16.88 -3.14 6.45
CA HIS A 64 16.62 -2.04 7.39
C HIS A 64 17.03 -0.69 6.80
N LEU A 65 18.13 -0.62 6.03
CA LEU A 65 18.50 0.59 5.32
C LEU A 65 17.42 0.98 4.29
N LEU A 66 16.96 0.06 3.44
CA LEU A 66 15.85 0.31 2.51
C LEU A 66 14.59 0.78 3.24
N ALA A 67 14.17 0.08 4.28
CA ALA A 67 12.99 0.41 5.07
C ALA A 67 13.09 1.81 5.71
N GLY A 68 14.28 2.24 6.12
CA GLY A 68 14.51 3.58 6.61
C GLY A 68 14.53 4.64 5.51
N GLU A 69 15.10 4.35 4.34
CA GLU A 69 15.12 5.29 3.20
C GLU A 69 13.72 5.59 2.64
N ILE A 70 12.72 4.74 2.89
CA ILE A 70 11.33 4.97 2.48
C ILE A 70 10.78 6.28 3.06
N TRP A 71 11.28 6.73 4.22
CA TRP A 71 10.96 8.06 4.78
C TRP A 71 11.20 9.19 3.79
N ARG A 72 12.31 9.14 3.04
CA ARG A 72 12.70 10.21 2.12
C ARG A 72 11.91 10.19 0.80
N CYS A 73 11.29 9.06 0.47
CA CYS A 73 10.53 8.87 -0.78
C CYS A 73 11.34 9.23 -2.05
N ASP A 74 12.67 9.09 -2.01
CA ASP A 74 13.53 9.27 -3.18
C ASP A 74 13.55 7.97 -4.01
N GLU A 75 12.72 7.95 -5.05
CA GLU A 75 12.51 6.76 -5.90
C GLU A 75 13.81 6.25 -6.54
N SER A 76 14.79 7.12 -6.78
CA SER A 76 16.08 6.73 -7.39
C SER A 76 16.95 5.95 -6.40
N ILE A 77 17.05 6.45 -5.17
CA ILE A 77 17.79 5.80 -4.07
C ILE A 77 17.09 4.49 -3.69
N LEU A 78 15.77 4.52 -3.57
CA LEU A 78 14.95 3.36 -3.28
C LEU A 78 15.14 2.26 -4.33
N ARG A 79 15.10 2.61 -5.62
CA ARG A 79 15.30 1.64 -6.69
C ARG A 79 16.72 1.06 -6.70
N PHE A 80 17.73 1.85 -6.34
CA PHE A 80 19.10 1.37 -6.17
C PHE A 80 19.18 0.29 -5.08
N HIS A 81 18.58 0.52 -3.91
CA HIS A 81 18.54 -0.47 -2.83
C HIS A 81 17.76 -1.74 -3.20
N VAL A 82 16.57 -1.60 -3.80
CA VAL A 82 15.76 -2.75 -4.29
C VAL A 82 16.56 -3.59 -5.28
N SER A 83 17.26 -2.94 -6.22
CA SER A 83 18.12 -3.63 -7.19
C SER A 83 19.31 -4.33 -6.54
N GLY A 84 19.91 -3.74 -5.51
CA GLY A 84 20.99 -4.34 -4.74
C GLY A 84 20.54 -5.59 -3.98
N ILE A 85 19.39 -5.52 -3.30
CA ILE A 85 18.81 -6.65 -2.57
C ILE A 85 18.48 -7.81 -3.52
N ALA A 86 17.82 -7.53 -4.65
CA ALA A 86 17.49 -8.56 -5.63
C ALA A 86 18.74 -9.28 -6.19
N LYS A 87 19.82 -8.53 -6.45
CA LYS A 87 21.11 -9.11 -6.85
C LYS A 87 21.72 -10.01 -5.77
N LEU A 88 21.68 -9.57 -4.50
CA LEU A 88 22.20 -10.37 -3.39
C LEU A 88 21.40 -11.67 -3.20
N ILE A 89 20.07 -11.62 -3.27
CA ILE A 89 19.22 -12.81 -3.23
C ILE A 89 19.58 -13.77 -4.37
N ALA A 90 19.75 -13.25 -5.60
CA ALA A 90 20.13 -14.07 -6.75
C ALA A 90 21.52 -14.73 -6.56
N LEU A 91 22.49 -14.01 -6.02
CA LEU A 91 23.83 -14.55 -5.71
C LEU A 91 23.78 -15.64 -4.64
N CYS A 92 22.83 -15.58 -3.71
CA CYS A 92 22.62 -16.56 -2.65
C CYS A 92 21.75 -17.76 -3.10
N GLY A 93 21.62 -18.00 -4.41
CA GLY A 93 20.85 -19.15 -4.95
C GLY A 93 19.38 -18.84 -5.28
N GLY A 94 18.96 -17.58 -5.18
CA GLY A 94 17.60 -17.13 -5.48
C GLY A 94 16.61 -17.40 -4.34
N MET A 95 15.33 -17.07 -4.55
CA MET A 95 14.29 -17.16 -3.51
C MET A 95 14.06 -18.59 -2.96
N VAL A 96 14.32 -19.62 -3.78
CA VAL A 96 14.04 -21.03 -3.44
C VAL A 96 15.20 -21.70 -2.70
N ASN A 97 16.45 -21.43 -3.12
CA ASN A 97 17.63 -22.09 -2.54
C ASN A 97 18.34 -21.25 -1.49
N PHE A 98 17.72 -20.15 -1.07
CA PHE A 98 18.27 -19.31 -0.01
C PHE A 98 18.25 -20.10 1.30
N GLU A 99 19.43 -20.34 1.88
CA GLU A 99 19.64 -21.17 3.10
C GLU A 99 18.71 -20.74 4.27
N LYS A 100 18.28 -19.48 4.27
CA LYS A 100 17.32 -18.90 5.23
C LYS A 100 16.13 -18.29 4.51
N ALA A 101 15.24 -19.12 3.97
CA ALA A 101 14.06 -18.72 3.18
C ALA A 101 13.34 -17.48 3.74
N TYR A 102 13.10 -17.44 5.06
CA TYR A 102 12.51 -16.30 5.76
C TYR A 102 13.18 -14.94 5.46
N VAL A 103 14.51 -14.90 5.38
CA VAL A 103 15.26 -13.66 5.11
C VAL A 103 15.05 -13.20 3.67
N ALA A 104 15.05 -14.13 2.71
CA ALA A 104 14.76 -13.81 1.31
C ALA A 104 13.32 -13.32 1.15
N GLU A 105 12.35 -13.99 1.77
CA GLU A 105 10.94 -13.61 1.77
C GLU A 105 10.73 -12.23 2.42
N LEU A 106 11.34 -11.95 3.57
CA LEU A 106 11.22 -10.66 4.25
C LEU A 106 11.84 -9.55 3.40
N SER A 107 12.99 -9.84 2.77
CA SER A 107 13.65 -8.91 1.86
C SER A 107 12.78 -8.61 0.65
N ALA A 108 12.19 -9.64 0.04
CA ALA A 108 11.26 -9.49 -1.08
C ALA A 108 10.03 -8.68 -0.67
N SER A 109 9.42 -8.95 0.49
CA SER A 109 8.29 -8.17 1.00
C SER A 109 8.65 -6.70 1.27
N CYS A 110 9.88 -6.41 1.71
CA CYS A 110 10.34 -5.03 1.88
C CYS A 110 10.54 -4.33 0.51
N CYS A 111 11.11 -5.02 -0.48
CA CYS A 111 11.19 -4.52 -1.85
C CYS A 111 9.80 -4.27 -2.44
N PHE A 112 8.86 -5.19 -2.22
CA PHE A 112 7.47 -5.05 -2.62
C PHE A 112 6.80 -3.85 -1.96
N GLN A 113 7.02 -3.64 -0.66
CA GLN A 113 6.53 -2.46 0.03
C GLN A 113 7.03 -1.17 -0.63
N CYS A 114 8.32 -1.13 -0.97
CA CYS A 114 8.92 -0.01 -1.67
C CYS A 114 8.31 0.23 -3.06
N ASP A 115 8.18 -0.83 -3.86
CA ASP A 115 7.65 -0.74 -5.22
C ASP A 115 6.17 -0.32 -5.21
N LEU A 116 5.36 -0.77 -4.23
CA LEU A 116 3.96 -0.36 -4.07
C LEU A 116 3.82 1.15 -3.82
N VAL A 117 4.55 1.71 -2.85
CA VAL A 117 4.50 3.14 -2.51
C VAL A 117 5.11 4.05 -3.59
N CYS A 118 5.94 3.47 -4.45
CA CYS A 118 6.52 4.17 -5.61
C CYS A 118 5.70 3.96 -6.88
N GLU A 119 4.63 3.15 -6.85
CA GLU A 119 3.93 2.72 -8.06
C GLU A 119 4.92 2.21 -9.13
N ALA A 120 5.94 1.46 -8.69
CA ALA A 120 7.02 0.98 -9.54
C ALA A 120 6.84 -0.51 -9.86
N LYS A 121 7.27 -0.92 -11.06
CA LYS A 121 7.19 -2.32 -11.48
C LYS A 121 8.17 -3.17 -10.66
N PRO A 122 7.70 -4.22 -9.97
CA PRO A 122 8.58 -5.15 -9.27
C PRO A 122 9.62 -5.76 -10.19
N LEU A 123 10.81 -6.01 -9.64
CA LEU A 123 11.87 -6.70 -10.39
C LEU A 123 11.43 -8.13 -10.74
N SER A 124 11.73 -8.56 -11.98
CA SER A 124 11.37 -9.89 -12.49
C SER A 124 11.86 -11.03 -11.60
N THR A 125 13.06 -10.89 -11.02
CA THR A 125 13.66 -11.84 -10.08
C THR A 125 12.81 -12.06 -8.84
N LEU A 126 12.07 -11.04 -8.38
CA LEU A 126 11.24 -11.12 -7.17
C LEU A 126 9.81 -11.53 -7.49
N ILE A 127 9.22 -10.98 -8.56
CA ILE A 127 7.80 -11.20 -8.90
C ILE A 127 7.52 -12.62 -9.40
N SER A 128 8.50 -13.25 -10.06
CA SER A 128 8.38 -14.60 -10.62
C SER A 128 8.29 -15.69 -9.56
N TRP A 129 8.80 -15.44 -8.35
CA TRP A 129 8.68 -16.37 -7.24
C TRP A 129 7.25 -16.38 -6.71
N GLN A 130 6.66 -17.56 -6.51
CA GLN A 130 5.35 -17.72 -5.91
C GLN A 130 5.48 -18.16 -4.44
N PRO A 131 4.78 -17.49 -3.51
CA PRO A 131 4.72 -17.95 -2.13
C PRO A 131 4.00 -19.30 -2.05
N PRO A 132 4.28 -20.11 -1.02
CA PRO A 132 3.51 -21.31 -0.72
C PRO A 132 2.01 -21.02 -0.56
N ASP A 133 1.19 -22.04 -0.79
CA ASP A 133 -0.25 -21.95 -0.51
C ASP A 133 -0.49 -21.63 0.96
N TYR A 134 -1.36 -20.66 1.20
CA TYR A 134 -1.73 -20.24 2.54
C TYR A 134 -3.15 -20.71 2.84
N THR A 135 -3.29 -21.56 3.86
CA THR A 135 -4.59 -21.92 4.44
C THR A 135 -4.71 -21.24 5.79
N ALA A 136 -5.77 -20.44 5.96
CA ALA A 136 -6.06 -19.84 7.25
C ALA A 136 -6.66 -20.90 8.17
N ASP A 137 -6.20 -20.93 9.42
CA ASP A 137 -6.90 -21.60 10.50
C ASP A 137 -8.09 -20.72 10.92
N ASP A 138 -9.29 -21.28 11.02
CA ASP A 138 -10.52 -20.54 11.31
C ASP A 138 -10.50 -19.87 12.69
N ASP A 139 -9.73 -20.41 13.65
CA ASP A 139 -9.67 -19.90 15.02
C ASP A 139 -8.54 -18.86 15.25
N ILE A 140 -7.66 -18.66 14.26
CA ILE A 140 -6.49 -17.79 14.41
C ILE A 140 -6.78 -16.39 13.86
N ALA A 141 -6.62 -15.37 14.70
CA ALA A 141 -6.66 -13.98 14.26
C ALA A 141 -5.49 -13.66 13.29
N ILE A 142 -5.82 -13.11 12.13
CA ILE A 142 -4.87 -12.75 11.08
C ILE A 142 -5.15 -11.31 10.60
N PRO A 143 -4.17 -10.60 10.03
CA PRO A 143 -4.36 -9.23 9.56
C PRO A 143 -5.14 -9.23 8.25
N GLU A 144 -6.46 -9.37 8.36
CA GLU A 144 -7.36 -9.31 7.23
C GLU A 144 -7.47 -7.89 6.66
N SER A 145 -7.72 -7.80 5.36
CA SER A 145 -7.91 -6.54 4.64
C SER A 145 -8.72 -6.79 3.35
N PRO A 146 -9.16 -5.74 2.65
CA PRO A 146 -9.75 -5.89 1.31
C PRO A 146 -8.85 -6.65 0.32
N LEU A 147 -7.53 -6.65 0.54
CA LEU A 147 -6.56 -7.36 -0.29
C LEU A 147 -6.32 -8.81 0.15
N PHE A 148 -6.68 -9.16 1.39
CA PHE A 148 -6.41 -10.47 1.95
C PHE A 148 -7.51 -10.87 2.94
N CYS A 149 -8.42 -11.69 2.45
CA CYS A 149 -9.49 -12.32 3.19
C CYS A 149 -9.53 -13.78 2.72
N PRO A 150 -8.72 -14.68 3.32
CA PRO A 150 -8.64 -16.07 2.88
C PRO A 150 -9.88 -16.90 3.26
N ARG A 151 -10.78 -16.32 4.05
CA ARG A 151 -12.05 -16.92 4.50
C ARG A 151 -13.21 -16.37 3.67
N VAL A 152 -14.40 -16.93 3.88
CA VAL A 152 -15.65 -16.49 3.22
C VAL A 152 -15.98 -15.03 3.57
N ASP A 153 -15.75 -14.63 4.82
CA ASP A 153 -15.90 -13.25 5.25
C ASP A 153 -14.82 -12.88 6.27
N PHE A 154 -14.72 -11.59 6.60
CA PHE A 154 -13.84 -11.13 7.67
C PHE A 154 -14.22 -11.75 9.01
N MET A 155 -13.23 -12.32 9.69
CA MET A 155 -13.38 -12.87 11.04
C MET A 155 -12.79 -11.91 12.08
N THR A 156 -11.61 -11.36 11.84
CA THR A 156 -10.89 -10.53 12.82
C THR A 156 -11.38 -9.08 12.82
N VAL A 157 -11.71 -8.54 11.65
CA VAL A 157 -12.11 -7.13 11.49
C VAL A 157 -13.40 -6.76 12.24
N PRO A 158 -14.52 -7.52 12.13
CA PRO A 158 -15.78 -7.13 12.75
C PRO A 158 -15.77 -7.23 14.29
N ASN A 159 -14.80 -7.96 14.84
CA ASN A 159 -14.64 -8.16 16.28
C ASN A 159 -13.83 -7.03 16.95
N ASP A 160 -13.25 -6.11 16.19
CA ASP A 160 -12.53 -4.95 16.74
C ASP A 160 -13.51 -3.80 17.01
N GLU A 161 -13.43 -3.20 18.20
CA GLU A 161 -14.34 -2.13 18.66
C GLU A 161 -14.33 -0.88 17.76
N ARG A 162 -13.26 -0.69 16.98
CA ARG A 162 -13.13 0.43 16.04
C ARG A 162 -13.86 0.18 14.72
N CYS A 163 -14.23 -1.07 14.43
CA CYS A 163 -14.91 -1.43 13.20
C CYS A 163 -16.43 -1.26 13.35
N SER A 164 -16.94 -0.07 13.03
CA SER A 164 -18.38 0.13 12.92
C SER A 164 -18.99 -0.77 11.81
N PRO A 165 -20.30 -1.11 11.89
CA PRO A 165 -20.96 -1.90 10.84
C PRO A 165 -20.83 -1.28 9.44
N SER A 166 -20.88 0.05 9.37
CA SER A 166 -20.65 0.81 8.13
C SER A 166 -19.24 0.61 7.58
N THR A 167 -18.22 0.67 8.44
CA THR A 167 -16.83 0.36 8.08
C THR A 167 -16.69 -1.08 7.59
N CYS A 168 -17.28 -2.04 8.29
CA CYS A 168 -17.21 -3.44 7.89
C CYS A 168 -17.83 -3.68 6.50
N ASN A 169 -19.00 -3.09 6.23
CA ASN A 169 -19.66 -3.21 4.94
C ASN A 169 -18.86 -2.54 3.82
N LEU A 170 -18.27 -1.38 4.08
CA LEU A 170 -17.38 -0.71 3.15
C LEU A 170 -16.16 -1.58 2.81
N LEU A 171 -15.56 -2.23 3.80
CA LEU A 171 -14.41 -3.13 3.57
C LEU A 171 -14.80 -4.36 2.77
N ARG A 172 -16.01 -4.90 2.96
CA ARG A 172 -16.55 -6.00 2.13
C ARG A 172 -16.72 -5.55 0.69
N ASP A 173 -17.25 -4.34 0.48
CA ASP A 173 -17.37 -3.75 -0.86
C ASP A 173 -16.00 -3.63 -1.55
N MET A 174 -14.95 -3.25 -0.82
CA MET A 174 -13.59 -3.14 -1.38
C MET A 174 -12.95 -4.51 -1.65
N ARG A 175 -13.21 -5.52 -0.81
CA ARG A 175 -12.80 -6.90 -1.07
C ARG A 175 -13.46 -7.42 -2.34
N ASP A 176 -14.79 -7.27 -2.44
CA ASP A 176 -15.57 -7.75 -3.56
C ASP A 176 -15.19 -7.01 -4.86
N LEU A 177 -14.95 -5.70 -4.79
CA LEU A 177 -14.42 -4.92 -5.92
C LEU A 177 -13.07 -5.46 -6.41
N THR A 178 -12.15 -5.74 -5.48
CA THR A 178 -10.82 -6.27 -5.80
C THR A 178 -10.94 -7.63 -6.50
N GLU A 179 -11.76 -8.53 -5.96
CA GLU A 179 -12.00 -9.85 -6.52
C GLU A 179 -12.62 -9.77 -7.91
N LEU A 180 -13.70 -8.98 -8.06
CA LEU A 180 -14.38 -8.78 -9.35
C LEU A 180 -13.41 -8.23 -10.40
N PHE A 181 -12.57 -7.26 -10.04
CA PHE A 181 -11.62 -6.65 -10.97
C PHE A 181 -10.53 -7.63 -11.41
N ILE A 182 -9.93 -8.37 -10.48
CA ILE A 182 -8.89 -9.35 -10.82
C ILE A 182 -9.48 -10.50 -11.63
N SER A 183 -10.61 -11.07 -11.21
CA SER A 183 -11.26 -12.19 -11.88
C SER A 183 -11.69 -11.84 -13.32
N LYS A 184 -12.28 -10.66 -13.54
CA LYS A 184 -12.64 -10.17 -14.89
C LYS A 184 -11.41 -10.12 -15.81
N ASN A 185 -10.29 -9.59 -15.32
CA ASN A 185 -9.09 -9.44 -16.14
C ASN A 185 -8.37 -10.78 -16.36
N ALA A 186 -8.41 -11.70 -15.39
CA ALA A 186 -7.88 -13.05 -15.57
C ALA A 186 -8.65 -13.82 -16.67
N ALA A 187 -9.99 -13.69 -16.72
CA ALA A 187 -10.79 -14.26 -17.81
C ALA A 187 -10.34 -13.70 -19.18
N ASN A 188 -10.18 -12.38 -19.30
CA ASN A 188 -9.71 -11.74 -20.53
C ASN A 188 -8.28 -12.15 -20.95
N GLU A 189 -7.42 -12.55 -20.01
CA GLU A 189 -6.06 -13.04 -20.31
C GLU A 189 -6.08 -14.47 -20.86
N VAL A 190 -6.77 -15.38 -20.18
CA VAL A 190 -6.93 -16.78 -20.65
C VAL A 190 -7.59 -16.83 -22.02
N GLU A 191 -8.52 -15.90 -22.29
CA GLU A 191 -9.22 -15.80 -23.56
C GLU A 191 -8.38 -15.19 -24.69
N ARG A 192 -7.39 -14.32 -24.41
CA ARG A 192 -6.43 -13.86 -25.43
C ARG A 192 -5.55 -15.00 -25.96
N ASP A 193 -5.36 -16.04 -25.15
CA ASP A 193 -4.58 -17.23 -25.51
C ASP A 193 -5.43 -18.31 -26.21
N LEU A 194 -6.77 -18.24 -26.15
CA LEU A 194 -7.70 -19.19 -26.75
C LEU A 194 -8.56 -18.52 -27.83
N ALA A 195 -8.23 -18.75 -29.11
CA ALA A 195 -8.79 -18.06 -30.27
C ALA A 195 -10.29 -18.27 -30.58
N ASP A 196 -11.09 -18.90 -29.70
CA ASP A 196 -12.43 -19.38 -30.07
C ASP A 196 -13.44 -19.43 -28.90
N VAL A 197 -13.71 -18.27 -28.27
CA VAL A 197 -14.78 -18.13 -27.26
C VAL A 197 -15.94 -17.31 -27.82
N SER A 198 -17.18 -17.78 -27.61
CA SER A 198 -18.38 -17.12 -28.14
C SER A 198 -18.57 -15.72 -27.53
N ALA A 199 -18.82 -14.72 -28.39
CA ALA A 199 -19.07 -13.33 -28.01
C ALA A 199 -20.20 -13.14 -26.98
N ALA A 200 -21.13 -14.11 -26.87
CA ALA A 200 -22.23 -14.07 -25.91
C ALA A 200 -21.77 -14.28 -24.46
N TYR A 201 -20.73 -15.10 -24.23
CA TYR A 201 -20.19 -15.33 -22.88
C TYR A 201 -19.44 -14.09 -22.36
N LEU A 202 -18.65 -13.46 -23.24
CA LEU A 202 -17.96 -12.19 -22.97
C LEU A 202 -18.93 -11.07 -22.58
N SER A 203 -20.04 -10.97 -23.32
CA SER A 203 -21.08 -9.98 -23.04
C SER A 203 -21.74 -10.22 -21.67
N SER A 204 -21.97 -11.49 -21.29
CA SER A 204 -22.59 -11.84 -20.01
C SER A 204 -21.68 -11.54 -18.81
N THR A 205 -20.42 -11.98 -18.86
CA THR A 205 -19.44 -11.74 -17.78
C THR A 205 -19.12 -10.25 -17.64
N GLY A 206 -19.00 -9.54 -18.75
CA GLY A 206 -18.79 -8.08 -18.76
C GLY A 206 -19.97 -7.30 -18.17
N LEU A 207 -21.21 -7.74 -18.43
CA LEU A 207 -22.42 -7.13 -17.90
C LEU A 207 -22.59 -7.37 -16.39
N ASP A 208 -22.28 -8.57 -15.90
CA ASP A 208 -22.31 -8.87 -14.46
C ASP A 208 -21.27 -8.03 -13.71
N TYR A 209 -20.05 -7.95 -14.24
CA TYR A 209 -18.99 -7.09 -13.69
C TYR A 209 -19.42 -5.63 -13.61
N SER A 210 -19.90 -5.04 -14.72
CA SER A 210 -20.24 -3.62 -14.77
C SER A 210 -21.39 -3.29 -13.82
N THR A 211 -22.39 -4.17 -13.71
CA THR A 211 -23.53 -4.00 -12.80
C THR A 211 -23.09 -4.03 -11.34
N LYS A 212 -22.22 -4.98 -10.95
CA LYS A 212 -21.73 -5.10 -9.56
C LYS A 212 -20.84 -3.92 -9.17
N VAL A 213 -19.93 -3.51 -10.05
CA VAL A 213 -19.06 -2.34 -9.82
C VAL A 213 -19.87 -1.05 -9.75
N ALA A 214 -20.89 -0.87 -10.60
CA ALA A 214 -21.77 0.29 -10.53
C ALA A 214 -22.51 0.37 -9.18
N ARG A 215 -22.99 -0.76 -8.65
CA ARG A 215 -23.64 -0.82 -7.33
C ARG A 215 -22.68 -0.47 -6.18
N ILE A 216 -21.44 -0.95 -6.23
CA ILE A 216 -20.41 -0.60 -5.23
C ILE A 216 -20.11 0.90 -5.29
N ARG A 217 -19.92 1.45 -6.49
CA ARG A 217 -19.70 2.89 -6.70
C ARG A 217 -20.84 3.72 -6.14
N GLU A 218 -22.08 3.38 -6.48
CA GLU A 218 -23.28 4.09 -6.02
C GLU A 218 -23.35 4.13 -4.50
N ARG A 219 -23.17 2.97 -3.83
CA ARG A 219 -23.13 2.91 -2.36
C ARG A 219 -22.04 3.82 -1.79
N LEU A 220 -20.82 3.75 -2.35
CA LEU A 220 -19.68 4.53 -1.89
C LEU A 220 -19.87 6.04 -2.04
N THR A 221 -20.49 6.51 -3.14
CA THR A 221 -20.74 7.95 -3.35
C THR A 221 -21.82 8.51 -2.41
N LEU A 222 -22.71 7.65 -1.91
CA LEU A 222 -23.76 8.03 -0.96
C LEU A 222 -23.26 8.05 0.49
N LEU A 223 -22.06 7.53 0.77
CA LEU A 223 -21.50 7.51 2.11
C LEU A 223 -21.06 8.93 2.55
N PRO A 224 -21.68 9.49 3.61
CA PRO A 224 -21.29 10.80 4.13
C PRO A 224 -19.89 10.74 4.76
N SER A 225 -19.19 11.88 4.74
CA SER A 225 -17.92 12.06 5.46
C SER A 225 -18.15 12.12 6.96
N ALA A 226 -17.28 11.51 7.77
CA ALA A 226 -17.38 11.59 9.24
C ALA A 226 -17.29 13.02 9.80
N ASP A 227 -16.78 13.97 9.03
CA ASP A 227 -16.73 15.39 9.42
C ASP A 227 -18.12 16.06 9.32
N LEU A 228 -19.07 15.46 8.60
CA LEU A 228 -20.44 15.97 8.50
C LEU A 228 -21.25 15.61 9.76
N PRO A 229 -21.90 16.58 10.43
CA PRO A 229 -22.75 16.29 11.57
C PRO A 229 -24.06 15.62 11.16
N GLY A 230 -24.61 14.78 12.05
CA GLY A 230 -26.00 14.31 11.96
C GLY A 230 -26.21 12.95 11.31
N HIS A 231 -25.17 12.12 11.14
CA HIS A 231 -25.32 10.72 10.71
C HIS A 231 -24.57 9.76 11.63
N GLN A 232 -24.82 8.46 11.50
CA GLN A 232 -24.26 7.43 12.40
C GLN A 232 -22.72 7.34 12.40
N GLY A 233 -22.07 7.86 11.36
CA GLY A 233 -20.61 7.85 11.22
C GLY A 233 -19.94 9.17 11.60
N THR A 234 -20.68 10.17 12.09
CA THR A 234 -20.11 11.46 12.50
C THR A 234 -19.06 11.23 13.58
N GLY A 235 -17.83 11.71 13.36
CA GLY A 235 -16.69 11.56 14.27
C GLY A 235 -16.01 10.18 14.25
N ASP A 236 -16.46 9.23 13.44
CA ASP A 236 -15.77 7.95 13.22
C ASP A 236 -14.61 8.14 12.21
N TRP A 237 -13.42 8.45 12.73
CA TRP A 237 -12.23 8.70 11.91
C TRP A 237 -11.62 7.45 11.29
N VAL A 238 -11.91 6.25 11.85
CA VAL A 238 -11.49 4.98 11.24
C VAL A 238 -12.35 4.71 10.01
N TYR A 239 -13.66 4.92 10.11
CA TYR A 239 -14.58 4.91 8.98
C TYR A 239 -14.14 5.92 7.91
N GLU A 240 -13.81 7.17 8.29
CA GLU A 240 -13.41 8.19 7.31
C GLU A 240 -12.13 7.82 6.55
N ALA A 241 -11.14 7.27 7.25
CA ALA A 241 -9.92 6.79 6.62
C ALA A 241 -10.21 5.64 5.64
N CYS A 242 -11.11 4.71 6.00
CA CYS A 242 -11.56 3.65 5.10
C CYS A 242 -12.29 4.24 3.89
N ARG A 243 -13.20 5.21 4.10
CA ARG A 243 -14.02 5.84 3.06
C ARG A 243 -13.15 6.58 2.04
N LEU A 244 -12.23 7.42 2.49
CA LEU A 244 -11.31 8.16 1.61
C LEU A 244 -10.43 7.21 0.80
N THR A 245 -9.88 6.17 1.44
CA THR A 245 -9.09 5.13 0.74
C THR A 245 -9.93 4.42 -0.30
N ALA A 246 -11.16 4.02 0.05
CA ALA A 246 -12.08 3.37 -0.88
C ALA A 246 -12.42 4.25 -2.09
N MET A 247 -12.55 5.57 -1.91
CA MET A 247 -12.79 6.51 -3.02
C MET A 247 -11.61 6.59 -3.97
N ILE A 248 -10.37 6.66 -3.46
CA ILE A 248 -9.15 6.64 -4.29
C ILE A 248 -9.05 5.30 -5.04
N TYR A 249 -9.21 4.20 -4.30
CA TYR A 249 -9.04 2.84 -4.80
C TYR A 249 -10.08 2.49 -5.87
N THR A 250 -11.35 2.83 -5.62
CA THR A 250 -12.45 2.59 -6.57
C THR A 250 -12.30 3.45 -7.82
N ALA A 251 -11.94 4.74 -7.68
CA ALA A 251 -11.71 5.60 -8.84
C ALA A 251 -10.57 5.06 -9.72
N SER A 252 -9.50 4.55 -9.10
CA SER A 252 -8.38 3.92 -9.83
C SER A 252 -8.83 2.72 -10.66
N ILE A 253 -9.65 1.83 -10.08
CA ILE A 253 -10.17 0.64 -10.76
C ILE A 253 -11.17 1.02 -11.87
N VAL A 254 -12.11 1.92 -11.58
CA VAL A 254 -13.18 2.29 -12.51
C VAL A 254 -12.63 3.09 -13.71
N CYS A 255 -11.70 4.00 -13.45
CA CYS A 255 -11.12 4.87 -14.48
C CYS A 255 -9.84 4.29 -15.09
N SER A 256 -9.33 3.15 -14.58
CA SER A 256 -8.03 2.58 -14.98
C SER A 256 -6.91 3.63 -14.90
N LEU A 257 -6.80 4.27 -13.74
CA LEU A 257 -5.81 5.31 -13.44
C LEU A 257 -4.88 4.82 -12.33
N PRO A 258 -3.58 5.19 -12.34
CA PRO A 258 -2.71 5.03 -11.19
C PRO A 258 -3.31 5.67 -9.93
N LEU A 259 -2.98 5.14 -8.75
CA LEU A 259 -3.49 5.62 -7.46
C LEU A 259 -3.11 7.10 -7.25
N SER A 260 -1.91 7.49 -7.68
CA SER A 260 -1.42 8.88 -7.64
C SER A 260 -2.27 9.85 -8.45
N MET A 261 -2.83 9.39 -9.56
CA MET A 261 -3.73 10.21 -10.38
C MET A 261 -5.15 10.20 -9.82
N ALA A 262 -5.64 9.04 -9.37
CA ALA A 262 -6.99 8.89 -8.86
C ALA A 262 -7.23 9.62 -7.52
N ALA A 263 -6.19 9.95 -6.76
CA ALA A 263 -6.31 10.74 -5.55
C ALA A 263 -6.41 12.26 -5.79
N HIS A 264 -6.18 12.68 -7.03
CA HIS A 264 -6.33 14.05 -7.44
C HIS A 264 -7.82 14.40 -7.60
N PRO A 265 -8.33 15.47 -6.96
CA PRO A 265 -9.78 15.76 -6.93
C PRO A 265 -10.42 15.93 -8.30
N SER A 266 -9.68 16.48 -9.27
CA SER A 266 -10.20 16.68 -10.64
C SER A 266 -10.26 15.39 -11.47
N GLN A 267 -9.56 14.33 -11.04
CA GLN A 267 -9.50 13.04 -11.73
C GLN A 267 -10.38 12.00 -11.02
N ASN A 268 -10.70 12.22 -9.74
CA ASN A 268 -11.56 11.32 -8.97
C ASN A 268 -13.05 11.56 -9.26
N VAL A 269 -13.61 10.75 -10.16
CA VAL A 269 -15.03 10.87 -10.54
C VAL A 269 -15.98 10.62 -9.37
N LEU A 270 -15.63 9.73 -8.43
CA LEU A 270 -16.46 9.45 -7.25
C LEU A 270 -16.48 10.64 -6.29
N TRP A 271 -15.35 11.36 -6.17
CA TRP A 271 -15.26 12.57 -5.35
C TRP A 271 -16.15 13.67 -5.92
N ALA A 272 -16.07 13.92 -7.23
CA ALA A 272 -16.91 14.90 -7.89
C ALA A 272 -18.41 14.57 -7.74
N GLU A 273 -18.78 13.29 -7.86
CA GLU A 273 -20.16 12.83 -7.66
C GLU A 273 -20.65 13.03 -6.23
N ALA A 274 -19.86 12.60 -5.23
CA ALA A 274 -20.22 12.77 -3.83
C ALA A 274 -20.38 14.25 -3.43
N GLU A 275 -19.51 15.13 -3.92
CA GLU A 275 -19.58 16.57 -3.63
C GLU A 275 -20.72 17.27 -4.38
N SER A 276 -21.16 16.76 -5.53
CA SER A 276 -22.29 17.31 -6.28
C SER A 276 -23.62 17.27 -5.48
N LEU A 277 -23.69 16.38 -4.49
CA LEU A 277 -24.84 16.19 -3.60
C LEU A 277 -24.82 17.15 -2.38
N ARG A 278 -23.75 17.91 -2.14
CA ARG A 278 -23.60 18.81 -0.97
C ARG A 278 -24.08 20.24 -1.22
N GLU A 279 -24.30 21.06 -0.21
CA GLU A 279 -24.67 22.48 -0.42
C GLU A 279 -23.53 23.32 -1.05
N PRO A 280 -23.80 24.35 -1.87
CA PRO A 280 -22.80 25.04 -2.71
C PRO A 280 -21.63 25.71 -1.99
N HIS A 281 -21.82 26.19 -0.75
CA HIS A 281 -20.83 27.05 -0.07
C HIS A 281 -19.57 26.31 0.42
N ASP A 282 -19.64 25.00 0.69
CA ASP A 282 -18.49 24.20 1.14
C ASP A 282 -17.77 23.46 0.00
N ARG A 283 -18.35 23.42 -1.22
CA ARG A 283 -17.85 22.59 -2.34
C ARG A 283 -16.46 23.01 -2.83
N GLN A 284 -16.15 24.30 -2.83
CA GLN A 284 -14.97 24.81 -3.55
C GLN A 284 -13.65 24.52 -2.82
N ILE A 285 -13.62 24.49 -1.49
CA ILE A 285 -12.40 24.18 -0.72
C ILE A 285 -12.11 22.67 -0.79
N VAL A 286 -13.14 21.85 -0.67
CA VAL A 286 -13.06 20.38 -0.66
C VAL A 286 -12.61 19.82 -2.02
N LEU A 287 -13.06 20.40 -3.14
CA LEU A 287 -12.66 20.00 -4.49
C LEU A 287 -11.22 20.40 -4.86
N THR A 288 -10.52 21.19 -4.03
CA THR A 288 -9.11 21.56 -4.30
C THR A 288 -8.11 20.77 -3.46
N THR A 289 -8.57 20.09 -2.41
CA THR A 289 -7.70 19.37 -1.46
C THR A 289 -7.47 17.95 -1.93
N HIS A 290 -6.21 17.55 -2.07
CA HIS A 290 -5.84 16.20 -2.48
C HIS A 290 -6.37 15.15 -1.49
N LEU A 291 -6.94 14.04 -1.98
CA LEU A 291 -7.60 13.06 -1.10
C LEU A 291 -6.62 12.42 -0.11
N SER A 292 -5.35 12.25 -0.47
CA SER A 292 -4.31 11.79 0.46
C SER A 292 -4.05 12.76 1.63
N GLU A 293 -4.26 14.07 1.44
CA GLU A 293 -4.15 15.05 2.54
C GLU A 293 -5.30 14.86 3.53
N LEU A 294 -6.52 14.68 3.02
CA LEU A 294 -7.69 14.38 3.85
C LEU A 294 -7.53 13.05 4.58
N LEU A 295 -6.96 12.03 3.90
CA LEU A 295 -6.70 10.73 4.49
C LEU A 295 -5.70 10.83 5.65
N LEU A 296 -4.60 11.58 5.47
CA LEU A 296 -3.64 11.79 6.55
C LEU A 296 -4.29 12.51 7.74
N GLN A 297 -5.10 13.54 7.50
CA GLN A 297 -5.84 14.23 8.56
C GLN A 297 -6.81 13.31 9.31
N ALA A 298 -7.51 12.41 8.60
CA ALA A 298 -8.36 11.42 9.22
C ALA A 298 -7.54 10.44 10.09
N LEU A 299 -6.41 9.95 9.58
CA LEU A 299 -5.52 9.05 10.32
C LEU A 299 -4.94 9.71 11.59
N GLU A 300 -4.56 10.99 11.52
CA GLU A 300 -4.06 11.79 12.65
C GLU A 300 -5.10 11.94 13.77
N ARG A 301 -6.39 11.76 13.47
CA ARG A 301 -7.49 11.75 14.45
C ARG A 301 -7.80 10.36 15.01
N THR A 302 -7.05 9.32 14.63
CA THR A 302 -7.17 7.96 15.16
C THR A 302 -6.01 7.60 16.09
N ASP A 303 -6.18 6.58 16.94
CA ASP A 303 -5.07 6.00 17.71
C ASP A 303 -4.23 5.05 16.85
N LEU A 304 -3.09 5.55 16.37
CA LEU A 304 -2.14 4.78 15.58
C LEU A 304 -1.11 4.02 16.44
N ALA A 305 -1.10 4.17 17.77
CA ALA A 305 -0.07 3.58 18.63
C ALA A 305 -0.01 2.06 18.53
N ASN A 306 -1.17 1.39 18.41
CA ASN A 306 -1.25 -0.06 18.33
C ASN A 306 -1.58 -0.59 16.92
N VAL A 307 -1.38 0.21 15.88
CA VAL A 307 -1.66 -0.18 14.47
C VAL A 307 -3.09 -0.72 14.31
N TRP A 308 -4.05 -0.15 15.05
CA TRP A 308 -5.45 -0.59 15.09
C TRP A 308 -5.70 -2.07 15.44
N ASN A 309 -4.81 -2.77 16.14
CA ASN A 309 -5.01 -4.15 16.64
C ASN A 309 -5.64 -5.12 15.60
N GLY A 310 -6.92 -5.49 15.77
CA GLY A 310 -7.63 -6.43 14.90
C GLY A 310 -7.85 -5.90 13.48
N MET A 311 -7.73 -4.58 13.28
CA MET A 311 -7.79 -3.92 11.98
C MET A 311 -6.40 -3.59 11.40
N ALA A 312 -5.32 -4.18 11.91
CA ALA A 312 -3.97 -3.85 11.44
C ALA A 312 -3.75 -4.12 9.94
N GLY A 313 -4.37 -5.16 9.38
CA GLY A 313 -4.35 -5.41 7.93
C GLY A 313 -5.06 -4.31 7.13
N VAL A 314 -6.15 -3.77 7.67
CA VAL A 314 -6.89 -2.63 7.08
C VAL A 314 -6.05 -1.36 7.13
N LEU A 315 -5.41 -1.06 8.25
CA LEU A 315 -4.52 0.10 8.36
C LEU A 315 -3.34 -0.01 7.39
N TYR A 316 -2.77 -1.21 7.24
CA TYR A 316 -1.73 -1.46 6.26
C TYR A 316 -2.22 -1.18 4.83
N TRP A 317 -3.40 -1.67 4.43
CA TRP A 317 -4.00 -1.37 3.13
C TRP A 317 -4.20 0.14 2.93
N ILE A 318 -4.81 0.83 3.90
CA ILE A 318 -5.09 2.27 3.86
C ILE A 318 -3.82 3.08 3.66
N THR A 319 -2.81 2.85 4.50
CA THR A 319 -1.58 3.64 4.49
C THR A 319 -0.74 3.34 3.25
N THR A 320 -0.76 2.11 2.73
CA THR A 320 -0.06 1.75 1.49
C THR A 320 -0.72 2.40 0.28
N VAL A 321 -2.04 2.30 0.15
CA VAL A 321 -2.81 2.98 -0.91
C VAL A 321 -2.63 4.49 -0.80
N GLY A 322 -2.74 5.06 0.40
CA GLY A 322 -2.53 6.48 0.65
C GLY A 322 -1.14 6.97 0.28
N ALA A 323 -0.09 6.20 0.58
CA ALA A 323 1.29 6.53 0.24
C ALA A 323 1.52 6.52 -1.28
N ALA A 324 1.03 5.50 -1.98
CA ALA A 324 1.06 5.43 -3.44
C ALA A 324 0.26 6.59 -4.07
N ALA A 325 -0.91 6.88 -3.51
CA ALA A 325 -1.77 7.98 -3.92
C ALA A 325 -1.15 9.37 -3.72
N ALA A 326 -0.35 9.57 -2.67
CA ALA A 326 0.33 10.84 -2.40
C ALA A 326 1.58 11.08 -3.27
N ARG A 327 1.94 10.12 -4.13
CA ARG A 327 3.05 10.28 -5.09
C ARG A 327 2.70 11.35 -6.12
N THR A 328 3.66 12.21 -6.42
CA THR A 328 3.53 13.15 -7.54
C THR A 328 3.80 12.40 -8.86
N PRO A 329 2.82 12.27 -9.76
CA PRO A 329 3.04 11.56 -11.02
C PRO A 329 4.02 12.33 -11.91
N ILE A 330 4.94 11.61 -12.55
CA ILE A 330 5.83 12.17 -13.57
C ILE A 330 5.02 12.26 -14.87
N ILE A 331 4.29 13.36 -15.05
CA ILE A 331 3.55 13.60 -16.30
C ILE A 331 4.53 14.23 -17.32
N PRO A 332 4.72 13.64 -18.51
CA PRO A 332 5.49 14.27 -19.58
C PRO A 332 4.94 15.66 -19.88
N THR A 333 5.82 16.66 -19.94
CA THR A 333 5.52 18.11 -20.00
C THR A 333 4.55 18.51 -21.12
N MET A 334 4.34 17.67 -22.14
CA MET A 334 3.46 17.95 -23.28
C MET A 334 1.96 17.71 -23.02
N LEU A 335 1.59 17.03 -21.93
CA LEU A 335 0.18 16.77 -21.56
C LEU A 335 -0.28 17.56 -20.31
N GLN A 336 0.51 18.55 -19.86
CA GLN A 336 0.11 19.42 -18.76
C GLN A 336 -1.06 20.31 -19.21
N GLN A 337 -2.28 19.80 -19.10
CA GLN A 337 -3.41 20.67 -18.85
C GLN A 337 -3.12 21.42 -17.55
N PRO A 338 -3.37 22.74 -17.48
CA PRO A 338 -3.24 23.49 -16.25
C PRO A 338 -4.31 23.00 -15.26
N LEU A 339 -3.98 21.96 -14.51
CA LEU A 339 -4.79 21.51 -13.39
C LEU A 339 -4.76 22.63 -12.35
N TYR A 340 -5.89 23.28 -12.12
CA TYR A 340 -6.06 24.40 -11.18
C TYR A 340 -5.94 24.00 -9.70
N SER A 341 -5.57 22.75 -9.41
CA SER A 341 -5.50 22.16 -8.09
C SER A 341 -4.05 21.99 -7.63
N LYS A 342 -3.84 22.17 -6.33
CA LYS A 342 -2.51 22.14 -5.73
C LYS A 342 -1.97 20.71 -5.70
N PRO A 343 -0.67 20.50 -6.03
CA PRO A 343 -0.04 19.19 -5.86
C PRO A 343 -0.06 18.78 -4.39
N CYS A 344 -0.07 17.46 -4.13
CA CYS A 344 -0.01 16.92 -2.79
C CYS A 344 1.30 17.35 -2.11
N LYS A 345 1.22 17.79 -0.84
CA LYS A 345 2.41 18.19 -0.08
C LYS A 345 3.36 17.00 0.09
N PRO A 346 4.68 17.14 -0.15
CA PRO A 346 5.64 16.03 -0.02
C PRO A 346 5.58 15.31 1.33
N ARG A 347 5.36 16.05 2.42
CA ARG A 347 5.22 15.50 3.78
C ARG A 347 4.10 14.46 3.90
N VAL A 348 3.01 14.62 3.15
CA VAL A 348 1.86 13.70 3.21
C VAL A 348 2.28 12.32 2.74
N ARG A 349 3.02 12.25 1.64
CA ARG A 349 3.61 11.01 1.13
C ARG A 349 4.55 10.39 2.15
N GLN A 350 5.44 11.18 2.73
CA GLN A 350 6.43 10.71 3.71
C GLN A 350 5.74 10.10 4.95
N CYS A 351 4.75 10.77 5.52
CA CYS A 351 3.99 10.26 6.67
C CYS A 351 3.25 8.97 6.34
N LEU A 352 2.48 8.93 5.24
CA LEU A 352 1.73 7.74 4.83
C LEU A 352 2.66 6.56 4.54
N ALA A 353 3.79 6.80 3.88
CA ALA A 353 4.81 5.78 3.62
C ALA A 353 5.40 5.22 4.92
N MET A 354 5.65 6.07 5.93
CA MET A 354 6.14 5.62 7.24
C MET A 354 5.09 4.87 8.05
N TYR A 355 3.83 5.31 8.05
CA TYR A 355 2.74 4.55 8.68
C TYR A 355 2.59 3.18 8.04
N SER A 356 2.66 3.11 6.71
CA SER A 356 2.63 1.87 5.94
C SER A 356 3.83 0.97 6.25
N MET A 357 5.05 1.53 6.29
CA MET A 357 6.26 0.80 6.66
C MET A 357 6.19 0.27 8.10
N ARG A 358 5.68 1.06 9.04
CA ARG A 358 5.52 0.62 10.43
C ARG A 358 4.52 -0.52 10.56
N ALA A 359 3.37 -0.43 9.89
CA ALA A 359 2.38 -1.51 9.85
C ALA A 359 3.00 -2.77 9.21
N PHE A 360 3.71 -2.61 8.10
CA PHE A 360 4.45 -3.67 7.44
C PHE A 360 5.46 -4.34 8.37
N VAL A 361 6.30 -3.58 9.08
CA VAL A 361 7.32 -4.14 9.99
C VAL A 361 6.64 -4.95 11.09
N LEU A 362 5.63 -4.38 11.76
CA LEU A 362 4.96 -5.06 12.88
C LEU A 362 4.19 -6.32 12.45
N LEU A 363 3.57 -6.29 11.27
CA LEU A 363 2.82 -7.43 10.74
C LEU A 363 3.73 -8.46 10.06
N GLY A 364 4.77 -8.03 9.35
CA GLY A 364 5.66 -8.88 8.57
C GLY A 364 6.43 -9.88 9.43
N PHE A 365 6.77 -9.55 10.68
CA PHE A 365 7.43 -10.49 11.59
C PHE A 365 6.50 -11.59 12.13
N LYS A 366 5.19 -11.33 12.23
CA LYS A 366 4.22 -12.28 12.83
C LYS A 366 3.31 -12.96 11.81
N HIS A 367 3.01 -12.27 10.71
CA HIS A 367 2.01 -12.62 9.72
C HIS A 367 2.54 -12.33 8.30
N GLN A 368 3.76 -12.79 8.03
CA GLN A 368 4.47 -12.52 6.78
C GLN A 368 3.66 -12.90 5.53
N MET A 369 3.08 -14.10 5.51
CA MET A 369 2.32 -14.62 4.37
C MET A 369 1.08 -13.78 4.04
N PRO A 370 0.19 -13.46 5.01
CA PRO A 370 -0.89 -12.49 4.82
C PRO A 370 -0.46 -11.16 4.17
N ILE A 371 0.66 -10.59 4.62
CA ILE A 371 1.16 -9.32 4.11
C ILE A 371 1.69 -9.47 2.69
N LEU A 372 2.50 -10.49 2.43
CA LEU A 372 3.04 -10.77 1.12
C LEU A 372 1.94 -11.03 0.07
N LEU A 373 0.90 -11.79 0.43
CA LEU A 373 -0.24 -12.06 -0.44
C LEU A 373 -1.07 -10.78 -0.69
N SER A 374 -1.25 -9.95 0.34
CA SER A 374 -1.86 -8.62 0.19
C SER A 374 -1.06 -7.75 -0.80
N GLN A 375 0.27 -7.72 -0.67
CA GLN A 375 1.16 -6.96 -1.55
C GLN A 375 1.06 -7.42 -3.00
N LYS A 376 1.15 -8.74 -3.24
CA LYS A 376 0.98 -9.32 -4.58
C LYS A 376 -0.37 -8.98 -5.18
N ARG A 377 -1.44 -9.02 -4.39
CA ARG A 377 -2.77 -8.66 -4.86
C ARG A 377 -2.88 -7.19 -5.24
N LEU A 378 -2.29 -6.29 -4.44
CA LEU A 378 -2.25 -4.86 -4.76
C LEU A 378 -1.40 -4.57 -6.00
N PHE A 379 -0.27 -5.26 -6.18
CA PHE A 379 0.51 -5.17 -7.41
C PHE A 379 -0.28 -5.58 -8.64
N ARG A 380 -1.04 -6.67 -8.52
CA ARG A 380 -1.90 -7.11 -9.62
C ARG A 380 -2.92 -6.03 -9.97
N VAL A 381 -3.47 -5.33 -8.98
CA VAL A 381 -4.35 -4.18 -9.24
C VAL A 381 -3.58 -3.03 -9.92
N GLN A 382 -2.40 -2.65 -9.43
CA GLN A 382 -1.56 -1.61 -10.07
C GLN A 382 -1.19 -1.95 -11.52
N GLU A 383 -0.87 -3.21 -11.80
CA GLU A 383 -0.60 -3.68 -13.16
C GLU A 383 -1.84 -3.50 -14.06
N LEU A 384 -3.01 -3.93 -13.59
CA LEU A 384 -4.25 -3.92 -14.36
C LEU A 384 -4.85 -2.52 -14.59
N ILE A 385 -4.61 -1.56 -13.68
CA ILE A 385 -5.02 -0.16 -13.87
C ILE A 385 -4.04 0.63 -14.76
N GLY A 386 -3.02 -0.03 -15.33
CA GLY A 386 -2.10 0.59 -16.29
C GLY A 386 -0.97 1.39 -15.64
N THR A 387 -0.64 1.16 -14.36
CA THR A 387 0.44 1.89 -13.67
C THR A 387 1.81 1.72 -14.34
N TYR A 388 2.03 0.61 -15.04
CA TYR A 388 3.30 0.27 -15.71
C TYR A 388 3.25 0.33 -17.24
N GLY A 389 2.11 0.78 -17.79
CA GLY A 389 1.80 0.77 -19.23
C GLY A 389 2.34 1.98 -19.98
#